data_AF-A0A8B9G8H1-F1
#
_entry.id   AF-A0A8B9G8H1-F1
#
_cell.length_a   1.000
_cell.length_b   1.000
_cell.length_c   1.000
_cell.angle_alpha   90.00
_cell.angle_beta   90.00
_cell.angle_gamma   90.00
#
_symmetry.space_group_name_H-M   'P 1'
#
loop_
_entity.id
_entity.type
_entity.pdbx_description
1 polymer ?
#
loop_
_entity_poly.entity_id
_entity_poly.type
_entity_poly.pdbx_seq_one_letter_code
_entity_poly.pdbx_strand_id
1 'polypeptide(L)'
;LTCLCSDCKQANSTCETDGACMVSVFNLDGVKHHVRTCIPEAKLIPAGKPFYCLSSEDLRNTHCCYSDFCNKIDLMVPSGHLKDNEPPSSWGPVELVAVIAGPVFLVFVVMIIVVFVFHHHQRVYHNRQRLDMEDPSCEMCLSKDKTLQDLVYDLSTSGSGSGLPLFVQRTVARTIVLQEIIGKGRFGEVWRGRWRGGDVAVKIFSSREERSWFREAEIYQTVMLRHENILGFIAADNKDNGTWTQLWLVSDYHEHGSLFDYLNRYTVTIEGMIKLALSAASGLAHLHMEIVGTQGKPGIAHRDLKSKNILVKKNGTCAIADLGLAVRHDSVTDTIDIAPNQRVGTKRYMAPEVLDETINMKHFDSFKCADIYALGLVYWEIARRCNAGGIHEEYQLPYYDLVPSDPSIEEMRKVVCDQKLRPNIPNWWQSYEALRVMGKMMRECWYANGAARLTALRIKKTLSQLSVQEDVKI
;
A
#
# COMPACT_ATOMS: atom_id res chain seq x y z
N LEU A 1 59.96 36.78 3.09
CA LEU A 1 60.76 35.60 3.44
C LEU A 1 61.91 35.45 2.45
N THR A 2 63.16 35.36 2.90
CA THR A 2 64.33 35.17 2.03
C THR A 2 64.80 33.72 2.10
N CYS A 3 64.94 33.04 0.96
CA CYS A 3 65.35 31.63 0.90
C CYS A 3 66.61 31.44 0.07
N LEU A 4 67.33 30.34 0.29
CA LEU A 4 68.37 29.89 -0.64
C LEU A 4 67.72 29.29 -1.90
N CYS A 5 68.30 29.53 -3.06
CA CYS A 5 67.79 29.08 -4.34
C CYS A 5 68.90 28.49 -5.20
N SER A 6 68.74 27.23 -5.63
CA SER A 6 69.75 26.54 -6.44
C SER A 6 69.90 27.16 -7.84
N ASP A 7 68.80 27.63 -8.45
CA ASP A 7 68.75 28.00 -9.87
C ASP A 7 68.30 29.47 -10.11
N CYS A 8 68.41 30.34 -9.09
CA CYS A 8 68.02 31.74 -9.23
C CYS A 8 69.15 32.60 -9.81
N LYS A 9 68.82 33.48 -10.77
CA LYS A 9 69.78 34.37 -11.46
C LYS A 9 70.22 35.59 -10.64
N GLN A 10 69.73 35.76 -9.41
CA GLN A 10 70.07 36.89 -8.54
C GLN A 10 71.44 36.69 -7.89
N ALA A 11 72.15 37.79 -7.64
CA ALA A 11 73.60 37.86 -7.37
C ALA A 11 74.12 37.05 -6.15
N ASN A 12 73.25 36.46 -5.33
CA ASN A 12 73.62 35.69 -4.13
C ASN A 12 72.95 34.31 -4.03
N SER A 13 72.39 33.76 -5.11
CA SER A 13 71.66 32.48 -5.10
C SER A 13 70.53 32.44 -4.05
N THR A 14 69.83 33.57 -3.90
CA THR A 14 68.69 33.74 -3.01
C THR A 14 67.44 34.13 -3.79
N CYS A 15 66.28 33.96 -3.18
CA CYS A 15 65.01 34.46 -3.68
C CYS A 15 64.15 34.96 -2.51
N GLU A 16 63.19 35.85 -2.81
CA GLU A 16 62.24 36.36 -1.83
C GLU A 16 60.81 35.87 -2.14
N THR A 17 60.05 35.54 -1.11
CA THR A 17 58.66 35.07 -1.22
C THR A 17 57.81 35.43 0.00
N ASP A 18 56.50 35.46 -0.19
CA ASP A 18 55.44 35.59 0.81
C ASP A 18 54.94 34.22 1.33
N GLY A 19 55.29 33.11 0.66
CA GLY A 19 54.88 31.77 1.04
C GLY A 19 55.93 31.02 1.87
N ALA A 20 56.60 30.02 1.28
CA ALA A 20 57.49 29.11 1.99
C ALA A 20 58.84 28.92 1.28
N CYS A 21 59.90 28.65 2.05
CA CYS A 21 61.15 28.12 1.52
C CYS A 21 61.07 26.59 1.42
N MET A 22 61.55 26.02 0.31
CA MET A 22 61.63 24.57 0.12
C MET A 22 63.08 24.11 -0.05
N VAL A 23 63.40 22.95 0.52
CA VAL A 23 64.57 22.14 0.18
C VAL A 23 64.12 20.71 -0.13
N SER A 24 64.67 20.11 -1.18
CA SER A 24 64.34 18.77 -1.60
C SER A 24 65.57 18.02 -2.10
N VAL A 25 65.67 16.75 -1.72
CA VAL A 25 66.73 15.83 -2.13
C VAL A 25 66.10 14.58 -2.70
N PHE A 26 66.51 14.22 -3.91
CA PHE A 26 66.05 13.01 -4.59
C PHE A 26 67.19 12.38 -5.38
N ASN A 27 67.05 11.09 -5.66
CA ASN A 27 68.00 10.32 -6.42
C ASN A 27 67.36 9.94 -7.78
N LEU A 28 67.94 10.41 -8.87
CA LEU A 28 67.58 9.98 -10.23
C LEU A 28 68.80 9.28 -10.83
N ASP A 29 68.63 8.03 -11.24
CA ASP A 29 69.67 7.23 -11.92
C ASP A 29 71.02 7.16 -11.15
N GLY A 30 70.97 7.14 -9.82
CA GLY A 30 72.17 7.06 -8.96
C GLY A 30 72.83 8.42 -8.67
N VAL A 31 72.35 9.51 -9.26
CA VAL A 31 72.85 10.87 -9.05
C VAL A 31 71.97 11.61 -8.04
N LYS A 32 72.60 12.15 -6.99
CA LYS A 32 71.94 12.93 -5.94
C LYS A 32 71.70 14.37 -6.42
N HIS A 33 70.43 14.78 -6.47
CA HIS A 33 70.04 16.14 -6.80
C HIS A 33 69.55 16.88 -5.55
N HIS A 34 70.08 18.09 -5.33
CA HIS A 34 69.71 18.98 -4.23
C HIS A 34 69.07 20.26 -4.78
N VAL A 35 67.77 20.45 -4.54
CA VAL A 35 67.02 21.59 -5.05
C VAL A 35 66.49 22.45 -3.90
N ARG A 36 66.79 23.74 -3.96
CA ARG A 36 66.30 24.77 -3.02
C ARG A 36 65.60 25.88 -3.79
N THR A 37 64.45 26.34 -3.32
CA THR A 37 63.67 27.37 -4.02
C THR A 37 62.64 28.04 -3.10
N CYS A 38 62.07 29.15 -3.61
CA CYS A 38 60.97 29.88 -3.00
C CYS A 38 59.62 29.46 -3.60
N ILE A 39 58.60 29.30 -2.75
CA ILE A 39 57.24 28.98 -3.17
C ILE A 39 56.31 30.13 -2.75
N PRO A 40 55.70 30.86 -3.71
CA PRO A 40 54.70 31.89 -3.41
C PRO A 40 53.48 31.33 -2.69
N GLU A 41 52.84 32.15 -1.86
CA GLU A 41 51.64 31.75 -1.09
C GLU A 41 50.53 31.20 -1.99
N ALA A 42 50.33 31.82 -3.17
CA ALA A 42 49.35 31.38 -4.17
C ALA A 42 49.56 29.94 -4.69
N LYS A 43 50.73 29.33 -4.50
CA LYS A 43 51.04 27.95 -4.92
C LYS A 43 51.00 26.94 -3.76
N LEU A 44 50.74 27.39 -2.53
CA LEU A 44 50.63 26.53 -1.35
C LEU A 44 49.22 25.94 -1.20
N ILE A 45 48.88 25.02 -2.10
CA ILE A 45 47.58 24.36 -2.13
C ILE A 45 47.72 22.89 -1.70
N PRO A 46 46.85 22.36 -0.81
CA PRO A 46 45.90 23.07 0.06
C PRO A 46 46.59 23.76 1.24
N ALA A 47 45.98 24.84 1.76
CA ALA A 47 46.47 25.56 2.93
C ALA A 47 46.50 24.62 4.16
N GLY A 48 47.71 24.33 4.66
CA GLY A 48 47.95 23.43 5.81
C GLY A 48 48.77 22.19 5.49
N LYS A 49 48.71 21.64 4.26
CA LYS A 49 49.59 20.55 3.81
C LYS A 49 49.89 20.67 2.31
N PRO A 50 50.71 21.66 1.90
CA PRO A 50 50.95 21.94 0.49
C PRO A 50 51.60 20.76 -0.22
N PHE A 51 51.16 20.43 -1.44
CA PHE A 51 51.71 19.30 -2.21
C PHE A 51 53.23 19.40 -2.41
N TYR A 52 53.75 20.61 -2.56
CA TYR A 52 55.19 20.87 -2.72
C TYR A 52 56.02 20.50 -1.50
N CYS A 53 55.40 20.29 -0.33
CA CYS A 53 56.07 20.01 0.93
C CYS A 53 55.98 18.53 1.34
N LEU A 54 55.50 17.65 0.43
CA LEU A 54 55.37 16.22 0.68
C LEU A 54 56.68 15.47 0.35
N SER A 55 57.03 14.51 1.21
CA SER A 55 58.10 13.54 1.00
C SER A 55 57.53 12.18 0.58
N SER A 56 58.33 11.39 -0.13
CA SER A 56 58.06 9.99 -0.50
C SER A 56 59.19 9.12 0.04
N GLU A 57 58.83 8.07 0.78
CA GLU A 57 59.76 7.28 1.63
C GLU A 57 60.98 6.73 0.87
N ASP A 58 60.88 6.44 -0.42
CA ASP A 58 61.96 5.79 -1.19
C ASP A 58 62.56 6.62 -2.34
N LEU A 59 61.99 7.79 -2.66
CA LEU A 59 62.35 8.54 -3.87
C LEU A 59 62.76 9.99 -3.61
N ARG A 60 62.12 10.68 -2.65
CA ARG A 60 62.29 12.13 -2.49
C ARG A 60 62.01 12.58 -1.06
N ASN A 61 63.00 13.22 -0.43
CA ASN A 61 62.87 13.86 0.86
C ASN A 61 62.73 15.38 0.66
N THR A 62 61.61 15.97 1.05
CA THR A 62 61.28 17.39 0.87
C THR A 62 60.84 18.02 2.19
N HIS A 63 61.37 19.19 2.48
CA HIS A 63 61.03 19.97 3.66
C HIS A 63 60.72 21.42 3.28
N CYS A 64 59.62 21.95 3.81
CA CYS A 64 59.23 23.35 3.68
C CYS A 64 59.27 24.06 5.03
N CYS A 65 59.64 25.33 5.04
CA CYS A 65 59.74 26.12 6.26
C CYS A 65 59.46 27.61 5.98
N TYR A 66 59.20 28.37 7.04
CA TYR A 66 58.60 29.71 6.96
C TYR A 66 59.41 30.77 7.73
N SER A 67 60.73 30.58 7.87
CA SER A 67 61.66 31.58 8.41
C SER A 67 62.80 31.87 7.42
N ASP A 68 63.44 33.03 7.53
CA ASP A 68 64.50 33.41 6.59
C ASP A 68 65.66 32.40 6.61
N PHE A 69 66.11 31.98 5.43
CA PHE A 69 67.17 31.00 5.17
C PHE A 69 66.97 29.60 5.78
N CYS A 70 65.75 29.26 6.21
CA CYS A 70 65.45 28.00 6.87
C CYS A 70 65.68 26.75 5.99
N ASN A 71 65.72 26.91 4.67
CA ASN A 71 66.01 25.83 3.73
C ASN A 71 67.52 25.57 3.52
N LYS A 72 68.38 26.22 4.32
CA LYS A 72 69.82 25.93 4.45
C LYS A 72 70.06 24.75 5.41
N ILE A 73 69.36 23.66 5.17
CA ILE A 73 69.56 22.37 5.84
C ILE A 73 69.94 21.32 4.78
N ASP A 74 70.71 20.31 5.18
CA ASP A 74 71.05 19.18 4.34
C ASP A 74 70.20 17.98 4.74
N LEU A 75 69.28 17.58 3.85
CA LEU A 75 68.43 16.41 4.06
C LEU A 75 69.21 15.14 3.66
N MET A 76 68.97 14.05 4.38
CA MET A 76 69.49 12.74 4.01
C MET A 76 68.76 12.20 2.76
N VAL A 77 69.51 11.56 1.87
CA VAL A 77 68.99 10.96 0.63
C VAL A 77 68.26 9.66 1.01
N PRO A 78 67.04 9.42 0.50
CA PRO A 78 66.35 8.14 0.69
C PRO A 78 67.21 6.99 0.15
N SER A 79 67.57 6.03 1.02
CA SER A 79 68.31 4.84 0.63
C SER A 79 67.36 3.82 0.01
N GLY A 80 67.05 3.98 -1.27
CA GLY A 80 66.36 2.94 -2.04
C GLY A 80 67.28 1.73 -2.21
N HIS A 81 67.10 0.69 -1.40
CA HIS A 81 67.72 -0.61 -1.65
C HIS A 81 67.04 -1.26 -2.87
N LEU A 82 67.61 -1.03 -4.05
CA LEU A 82 67.50 -1.95 -5.18
C LEU A 82 68.09 -3.30 -4.71
N LYS A 83 67.26 -4.33 -4.64
CA LYS A 83 67.72 -5.71 -4.42
C LYS A 83 68.48 -6.16 -5.65
N ASP A 84 69.78 -6.35 -5.52
CA ASP A 84 70.60 -7.05 -6.50
C ASP A 84 70.15 -8.51 -6.63
N ASN A 85 70.07 -8.99 -7.87
CA ASN A 85 69.82 -10.39 -8.20
C ASN A 85 71.09 -11.22 -7.97
N GLU A 86 71.07 -12.13 -6.99
CA GLU A 86 71.96 -13.30 -6.92
C GLU A 86 71.16 -14.58 -7.25
N PRO A 87 71.81 -15.63 -7.80
CA PRO A 87 71.16 -16.69 -8.58
C PRO A 87 70.32 -17.62 -7.69
N PRO A 88 69.31 -18.32 -8.25
CA PRO A 88 68.33 -19.03 -7.44
C PRO A 88 68.96 -20.27 -6.80
N SER A 89 69.15 -20.21 -5.48
CA SER A 89 69.26 -21.41 -4.67
C SER A 89 67.89 -22.10 -4.65
N SER A 90 67.81 -23.25 -5.31
CA SER A 90 66.67 -24.19 -5.33
C SER A 90 65.98 -24.31 -3.96
N TRP A 91 64.73 -23.84 -3.85
CA TRP A 91 63.89 -24.05 -2.66
C TRP A 91 63.50 -25.53 -2.59
N GLY A 92 63.67 -26.14 -1.41
CA GLY A 92 63.23 -27.51 -1.17
C GLY A 92 61.70 -27.62 -1.13
N PRO A 93 61.11 -28.80 -1.40
CA PRO A 93 59.65 -29.00 -1.45
C PRO A 93 58.93 -28.61 -0.14
N VAL A 94 59.62 -28.61 0.99
CA VAL A 94 59.06 -28.28 2.31
C VAL A 94 58.80 -26.77 2.47
N GLU A 95 59.65 -25.92 1.90
CA GLU A 95 59.52 -24.46 2.01
C GLU A 95 58.40 -23.92 1.10
N LEU A 96 58.21 -24.52 -0.07
CA LEU A 96 57.11 -24.20 -0.98
C LEU A 96 55.74 -24.52 -0.35
N VAL A 97 55.64 -25.67 0.35
CA VAL A 97 54.41 -26.07 1.05
C VAL A 97 54.08 -25.10 2.18
N ALA A 98 55.08 -24.62 2.94
CA ALA A 98 54.84 -23.66 4.02
C ALA A 98 54.32 -22.30 3.51
N VAL A 99 54.86 -21.81 2.40
CA VAL A 99 54.47 -20.51 1.81
C VAL A 99 53.08 -20.54 1.16
N ILE A 100 52.63 -21.70 0.65
CA ILE A 100 51.29 -21.85 0.07
C ILE A 100 50.26 -22.24 1.15
N ALA A 101 50.60 -23.15 2.06
CA ALA A 101 49.69 -23.62 3.08
C ALA A 101 49.37 -22.55 4.13
N GLY A 102 50.32 -21.68 4.47
CA GLY A 102 50.13 -20.61 5.45
C GLY A 102 48.98 -19.65 5.07
N PRO A 103 49.03 -18.99 3.89
CA PRO A 103 47.95 -18.11 3.43
C PRO A 103 46.62 -18.83 3.22
N VAL A 104 46.65 -20.05 2.69
CA VAL A 104 45.42 -20.85 2.48
C VAL A 104 44.76 -21.20 3.82
N PHE A 105 45.55 -21.58 4.82
CA PHE A 105 45.06 -21.83 6.17
C PHE A 105 44.48 -20.55 6.81
N LEU A 106 45.13 -19.41 6.60
CA LEU A 106 44.66 -18.13 7.12
C LEU A 106 43.32 -17.71 6.48
N VAL A 107 43.16 -17.90 5.16
CA VAL A 107 41.87 -17.68 4.46
C VAL A 107 40.80 -18.63 4.97
N PHE A 108 41.14 -19.89 5.22
CA PHE A 108 40.20 -20.87 5.76
C PHE A 108 39.74 -20.51 7.18
N VAL A 109 40.66 -20.06 8.04
CA VAL A 109 40.33 -19.58 9.39
C VAL A 109 39.44 -18.33 9.33
N VAL A 110 39.72 -17.38 8.43
CA VAL A 110 38.87 -16.19 8.25
C VAL A 110 37.47 -16.58 7.77
N MET A 111 37.35 -17.52 6.83
CA MET A 111 36.06 -18.03 6.37
C MET A 111 35.26 -18.68 7.50
N ILE A 112 35.92 -19.49 8.36
CA ILE A 112 35.27 -20.10 9.53
C ILE A 112 34.81 -19.01 10.50
N ILE A 113 35.62 -18.00 10.77
CA ILE A 113 35.24 -16.88 11.66
C ILE A 113 34.03 -16.13 11.08
N VAL A 114 34.01 -15.84 9.78
CA VAL A 114 32.87 -15.18 9.12
C VAL A 114 31.62 -16.03 9.23
N VAL A 115 31.71 -17.34 8.98
CA VAL A 115 30.58 -18.28 9.13
C VAL A 115 30.13 -18.33 10.59
N PHE A 116 31.05 -18.35 11.55
CA PHE A 116 30.72 -18.39 12.98
C PHE A 116 30.07 -17.08 13.45
N VAL A 117 30.57 -15.92 13.00
CA VAL A 117 29.97 -14.61 13.25
C VAL A 117 28.61 -14.51 12.58
N PHE A 118 28.44 -15.01 11.36
CA PHE A 118 27.16 -15.04 10.67
C PHE A 118 26.16 -15.96 11.39
N HIS A 119 26.58 -17.17 11.80
CA HIS A 119 25.75 -18.07 12.61
C HIS A 119 25.45 -17.49 13.99
N HIS A 120 26.39 -16.78 14.61
CA HIS A 120 26.18 -16.13 15.90
C HIS A 120 25.24 -14.93 15.75
N HIS A 121 25.38 -14.11 14.71
CA HIS A 121 24.43 -13.03 14.39
C HIS A 121 23.06 -13.58 14.03
N GLN A 122 22.98 -14.67 13.26
CA GLN A 122 21.73 -15.36 12.98
C GLN A 122 21.13 -15.92 14.27
N ARG A 123 21.91 -16.55 15.15
CA ARG A 123 21.43 -17.13 16.41
C ARG A 123 21.04 -16.06 17.43
N VAL A 124 21.75 -14.94 17.49
CA VAL A 124 21.39 -13.77 18.30
C VAL A 124 20.17 -13.07 17.70
N TYR A 125 20.05 -12.94 16.38
CA TYR A 125 18.85 -12.45 15.70
C TYR A 125 17.64 -13.37 15.98
N HIS A 126 17.83 -14.68 15.89
CA HIS A 126 16.81 -15.68 16.17
C HIS A 126 16.46 -15.75 17.66
N ASN A 127 17.43 -15.56 18.57
CA ASN A 127 17.21 -15.49 20.02
C ASN A 127 16.61 -14.14 20.44
N ARG A 128 16.93 -13.01 19.77
CA ARG A 128 16.24 -11.73 19.97
C ARG A 128 14.79 -11.82 19.52
N GLN A 129 14.54 -12.44 18.36
CA GLN A 129 13.17 -12.79 17.94
C GLN A 129 12.45 -13.73 18.92
N ARG A 130 13.18 -14.56 19.68
CA ARG A 130 12.61 -15.44 20.71
C ARG A 130 12.35 -14.72 22.04
N LEU A 131 13.20 -13.76 22.42
CA LEU A 131 13.11 -12.99 23.67
C LEU A 131 12.14 -11.79 23.56
N ASP A 132 11.91 -11.25 22.36
CA ASP A 132 10.82 -10.29 22.08
C ASP A 132 9.44 -10.98 21.94
N MET A 133 9.41 -12.32 22.08
CA MET A 133 8.22 -13.17 22.02
C MET A 133 7.90 -13.78 23.40
N GLU A 134 8.29 -13.13 24.49
CA GLU A 134 7.75 -13.38 25.83
C GLU A 134 6.99 -12.13 26.30
N ASP A 135 5.94 -11.79 25.57
CA ASP A 135 4.84 -10.97 26.07
C ASP A 135 3.80 -11.93 26.70
N PRO A 136 3.33 -11.71 27.95
CA PRO A 136 2.39 -12.60 28.65
C PRO A 136 0.99 -12.70 28.00
N SER A 137 0.81 -12.16 26.81
CA SER A 137 -0.42 -12.23 26.01
C SER A 137 -0.42 -13.37 24.97
N CYS A 138 0.70 -14.10 24.83
CA CYS A 138 0.87 -15.21 23.87
C CYS A 138 0.27 -16.56 24.32
N GLU A 139 -0.78 -16.56 25.14
CA GLU A 139 -1.57 -17.77 25.43
C GLU A 139 -2.74 -18.00 24.45
N MET A 140 -2.76 -17.29 23.32
CA MET A 140 -3.67 -17.60 22.21
C MET A 140 -2.92 -17.74 20.90
N CYS A 141 -1.91 -18.61 20.91
CA CYS A 141 -1.34 -19.16 19.69
C CYS A 141 -2.49 -19.78 18.90
N LEU A 142 -2.63 -19.38 17.63
CA LEU A 142 -3.61 -19.90 16.67
C LEU A 142 -3.65 -21.43 16.81
N SER A 143 -4.68 -21.99 17.44
CA SER A 143 -4.92 -23.41 17.31
C SER A 143 -5.09 -23.67 15.83
N LYS A 144 -4.62 -24.84 15.37
CA LYS A 144 -4.56 -25.21 13.94
C LYS A 144 -5.91 -25.14 13.21
N ASP A 145 -6.99 -24.89 13.96
CA ASP A 145 -8.38 -24.91 13.55
C ASP A 145 -9.10 -23.54 13.61
N LYS A 146 -8.47 -22.45 14.09
CA LYS A 146 -9.11 -21.12 14.18
C LYS A 146 -8.63 -20.16 13.09
N THR A 147 -9.57 -19.60 12.32
CA THR A 147 -9.29 -18.60 11.28
C THR A 147 -9.16 -17.19 11.88
N LEU A 148 -8.57 -16.26 11.13
CA LEU A 148 -8.48 -14.85 11.53
C LEU A 148 -9.88 -14.22 11.75
N GLN A 149 -10.88 -14.70 11.01
CA GLN A 149 -12.28 -14.28 11.19
C GLN A 149 -12.85 -14.74 12.54
N ASP A 150 -12.49 -15.93 13.01
CA ASP A 150 -12.93 -16.46 14.31
C ASP A 150 -12.33 -15.67 15.46
N LEU A 151 -11.06 -15.27 15.34
CA LEU A 151 -10.39 -14.39 16.30
C LEU A 151 -11.06 -13.01 16.41
N VAL A 152 -11.39 -12.39 15.27
CA VAL A 152 -12.11 -11.11 15.26
C VAL A 152 -13.52 -11.28 15.82
N TYR A 153 -14.19 -12.39 15.51
CA TYR A 153 -15.51 -12.71 16.06
C TYR A 153 -15.48 -12.86 17.58
N ASP A 154 -14.59 -13.71 18.11
CA ASP A 154 -14.40 -13.95 19.54
C ASP A 154 -14.13 -12.63 20.30
N LEU A 155 -13.31 -11.73 19.73
CA LEU A 155 -12.97 -10.43 20.33
C LEU A 155 -14.07 -9.36 20.19
N SER A 156 -15.03 -9.54 19.28
CA SER A 156 -16.15 -8.60 19.06
C SER A 156 -17.38 -8.88 19.93
N THR A 157 -17.37 -9.96 20.73
CA THR A 157 -18.49 -10.33 21.64
C THR A 157 -18.63 -9.41 22.86
N SER A 158 -17.70 -8.49 23.11
CA SER A 158 -17.73 -7.60 24.28
C SER A 158 -18.69 -6.40 24.16
N GLY A 159 -19.53 -6.34 23.12
CA GLY A 159 -20.80 -5.60 23.17
C GLY A 159 -20.79 -4.08 22.98
N SER A 160 -19.74 -3.47 22.40
CA SER A 160 -19.70 -1.99 22.21
C SER A 160 -19.36 -1.50 20.79
N GLY A 161 -19.20 -2.38 19.80
CA GLY A 161 -18.93 -1.97 18.41
C GLY A 161 -18.58 -3.15 17.50
N SER A 162 -18.55 -2.92 16.19
CA SER A 162 -18.04 -3.88 15.22
C SER A 162 -16.53 -3.64 15.01
N GLY A 163 -15.72 -4.69 15.20
CA GLY A 163 -14.24 -4.62 15.15
C GLY A 163 -13.57 -4.98 16.48
N LEU A 164 -12.24 -4.85 16.55
CA LEU A 164 -11.46 -5.13 17.76
C LEU A 164 -11.63 -4.02 18.83
N PRO A 165 -11.42 -4.29 20.13
CA PRO A 165 -11.42 -3.24 21.15
C PRO A 165 -10.43 -2.10 20.85
N LEU A 166 -10.78 -0.85 21.18
CA LEU A 166 -10.02 0.37 20.83
C LEU A 166 -8.51 0.32 21.17
N PHE A 167 -8.14 -0.31 22.29
CA PHE A 167 -6.73 -0.45 22.68
C PHE A 167 -5.95 -1.44 21.81
N VAL A 168 -6.62 -2.46 21.26
CA VAL A 168 -6.01 -3.39 20.30
C VAL A 168 -5.87 -2.71 18.94
N GLN A 169 -6.85 -1.90 18.53
CA GLN A 169 -6.84 -1.22 17.22
C GLN A 169 -5.61 -0.33 17.00
N ARG A 170 -5.13 0.40 18.02
CA ARG A 170 -3.98 1.35 17.93
C ARG A 170 -2.58 0.71 17.78
N THR A 171 -2.52 -0.60 17.60
CA THR A 171 -1.25 -1.32 17.37
C THR A 171 -1.29 -2.20 16.13
N VAL A 172 -2.45 -2.30 15.46
CA VAL A 172 -2.66 -3.23 14.34
C VAL A 172 -1.76 -2.86 13.18
N ALA A 173 -1.70 -1.58 12.78
CA ALA A 173 -0.93 -1.12 11.62
C ALA A 173 0.58 -1.35 11.74
N ARG A 174 1.11 -1.41 12.97
CA ARG A 174 2.53 -1.72 13.24
C ARG A 174 2.87 -3.17 12.90
N THR A 175 1.91 -4.08 13.08
CA THR A 175 2.08 -5.52 12.88
C THR A 175 1.70 -5.99 11.47
N ILE A 176 1.15 -5.11 10.64
CA ILE A 176 0.79 -5.42 9.25
C ILE A 176 1.96 -5.12 8.31
N VAL A 177 2.26 -6.08 7.44
CA VAL A 177 3.18 -5.93 6.32
C VAL A 177 2.39 -5.76 5.03
N LEU A 178 2.52 -4.60 4.38
CA LEU A 178 1.91 -4.36 3.06
C LEU A 178 2.61 -5.20 1.99
N GLN A 179 1.85 -5.74 1.05
CA GLN A 179 2.36 -6.58 -0.03
C GLN A 179 2.22 -5.88 -1.39
N GLU A 180 0.99 -5.70 -1.85
CA GLU A 180 0.69 -5.18 -3.20
C GLU A 180 -0.50 -4.21 -3.17
N ILE A 181 -0.52 -3.27 -4.10
CA ILE A 181 -1.66 -2.37 -4.31
C ILE A 181 -2.72 -3.14 -5.10
N ILE A 182 -3.91 -3.28 -4.54
CA ILE A 182 -5.05 -3.99 -5.16
C ILE A 182 -6.10 -3.04 -5.74
N GLY A 183 -6.07 -1.76 -5.37
CA GLY A 183 -6.98 -0.77 -5.94
C GLY A 183 -6.60 0.66 -5.60
N LYS A 184 -7.06 1.60 -6.42
CA LYS A 184 -7.00 3.04 -6.13
C LYS A 184 -8.43 3.55 -6.07
N GLY A 185 -8.86 3.97 -4.88
CA GLY A 185 -10.20 4.48 -4.61
C GLY A 185 -10.26 6.00 -4.76
N ARG A 186 -11.44 6.56 -4.43
CA ARG A 186 -11.67 8.02 -4.46
C ARG A 186 -10.80 8.79 -3.46
N PHE A 187 -10.54 8.17 -2.30
CA PHE A 187 -9.94 8.83 -1.14
C PHE A 187 -8.62 8.20 -0.67
N GLY A 188 -8.02 7.31 -1.47
CA GLY A 188 -6.87 6.55 -1.02
C GLY A 188 -6.57 5.31 -1.85
N GLU A 189 -5.48 4.64 -1.48
CA GLU A 189 -5.04 3.40 -2.10
C GLU A 189 -5.42 2.21 -1.22
N VAL A 190 -5.87 1.11 -1.82
CA VAL A 190 -6.18 -0.14 -1.15
C VAL A 190 -5.04 -1.12 -1.42
N TRP A 191 -4.47 -1.64 -0.34
CA TRP A 191 -3.39 -2.60 -0.35
C TRP A 191 -3.86 -3.95 0.15
N ARG A 192 -3.29 -5.02 -0.38
CA ARG A 192 -3.25 -6.31 0.32
C ARG A 192 -2.12 -6.26 1.33
N GLY A 193 -2.43 -6.61 2.57
CA GLY A 193 -1.46 -6.75 3.65
C GLY A 193 -1.53 -8.14 4.28
N ARG A 194 -0.47 -8.49 5.02
CA ARG A 194 -0.41 -9.71 5.82
C ARG A 194 -0.46 -9.36 7.30
N TRP A 195 -1.40 -9.96 8.03
CA TRP A 195 -1.58 -9.79 9.47
C TRP A 195 -1.77 -11.13 10.15
N ARG A 196 -0.93 -11.46 11.14
CA ARG A 196 -0.98 -12.74 11.90
C ARG A 196 -1.13 -14.00 11.00
N GLY A 197 -0.48 -14.00 9.83
CA GLY A 197 -0.51 -15.11 8.88
C GLY A 197 -1.70 -15.13 7.91
N GLY A 198 -2.69 -14.24 8.07
CA GLY A 198 -3.82 -14.07 7.14
C GLY A 198 -3.69 -12.85 6.23
N ASP A 199 -4.39 -12.86 5.11
CA ASP A 199 -4.50 -11.71 4.21
C ASP A 199 -5.58 -10.73 4.71
N VAL A 200 -5.26 -9.44 4.68
CA VAL A 200 -6.15 -8.32 5.02
C VAL A 200 -6.11 -7.26 3.91
N ALA A 201 -7.20 -6.52 3.76
CA ALA A 201 -7.23 -5.33 2.91
C ALA A 201 -6.98 -4.09 3.78
N VAL A 202 -6.12 -3.19 3.32
CA VAL A 202 -5.73 -1.97 4.01
C VAL A 202 -5.98 -0.78 3.10
N LYS A 203 -7.01 0.01 3.40
CA LYS A 203 -7.27 1.28 2.72
C LYS A 203 -6.49 2.38 3.45
N ILE A 204 -5.57 3.01 2.72
CA ILE A 204 -4.66 4.02 3.24
C ILE A 204 -5.07 5.39 2.71
N PHE A 205 -5.34 6.31 3.64
CA PHE A 205 -5.73 7.69 3.37
C PHE A 205 -4.58 8.63 3.72
N SER A 206 -4.49 9.74 2.99
CA SER A 206 -3.60 10.84 3.35
C SER A 206 -4.17 11.61 4.56
N SER A 207 -3.31 12.34 5.28
CA SER A 207 -3.76 13.22 6.38
C SER A 207 -4.74 14.31 5.92
N ARG A 208 -4.75 14.66 4.63
CA ARG A 208 -5.71 15.61 4.04
C ARG A 208 -7.13 15.03 3.96
N GLU A 209 -7.26 13.71 4.04
CA GLU A 209 -8.51 12.96 3.87
C GLU A 209 -9.03 12.40 5.20
N GLU A 210 -8.56 12.95 6.32
CA GLU A 210 -8.96 12.55 7.68
C GLU A 210 -10.47 12.53 7.88
N ARG A 211 -11.21 13.50 7.34
CA ARG A 211 -12.68 13.53 7.43
C ARG A 211 -13.33 12.33 6.75
N SER A 212 -12.81 11.92 5.58
CA SER A 212 -13.31 10.75 4.84
C SER A 212 -12.97 9.46 5.57
N TRP A 213 -11.72 9.32 6.05
CA TRP A 213 -11.29 8.17 6.86
C TRP A 213 -12.12 8.04 8.13
N PHE A 214 -12.28 9.14 8.88
CA PHE A 214 -13.04 9.18 10.12
C PHE A 214 -14.50 8.79 9.88
N ARG A 215 -15.13 9.33 8.83
CA ARG A 215 -16.51 8.98 8.49
C ARG A 215 -16.66 7.50 8.17
N GLU A 216 -15.77 6.96 7.35
CA GLU A 216 -15.84 5.55 6.96
C GLU A 216 -15.59 4.63 8.17
N ALA A 217 -14.60 4.95 9.01
CA ALA A 217 -14.32 4.22 10.25
C ALA A 217 -15.48 4.31 11.25
N GLU A 218 -16.11 5.47 11.40
CA GLU A 218 -17.29 5.68 12.26
C GLU A 218 -18.46 4.81 11.80
N ILE A 219 -18.74 4.78 10.49
CA ILE A 219 -19.80 3.94 9.95
C ILE A 219 -19.49 2.48 10.19
N TYR A 220 -18.29 2.02 9.85
CA TYR A 220 -17.88 0.62 10.05
C TYR A 220 -17.89 0.16 11.50
N GLN A 221 -17.75 1.06 12.47
CA GLN A 221 -17.81 0.74 13.90
C GLN A 221 -19.24 0.76 14.48
N THR A 222 -20.25 1.08 13.67
CA THR A 222 -21.65 1.10 14.10
C THR A 222 -22.03 -0.23 14.75
N VAL A 223 -22.74 -0.12 15.87
CA VAL A 223 -23.23 -1.27 16.65
C VAL A 223 -24.11 -2.16 15.77
N MET A 224 -23.95 -3.49 15.90
CA MET A 224 -24.70 -4.50 15.14
C MET A 224 -24.59 -4.39 13.61
N LEU A 225 -23.58 -3.69 13.06
CA LEU A 225 -23.36 -3.59 11.60
C LEU A 225 -22.75 -4.86 10.97
N ARG A 226 -22.04 -5.66 11.76
CA ARG A 226 -21.36 -6.87 11.26
C ARG A 226 -22.40 -7.85 10.73
N HIS A 227 -22.28 -8.19 9.45
CA HIS A 227 -23.19 -9.09 8.74
C HIS A 227 -22.42 -9.82 7.65
N GLU A 228 -22.82 -11.05 7.30
CA GLU A 228 -22.10 -11.86 6.31
C GLU A 228 -21.98 -11.16 4.94
N ASN A 229 -22.94 -10.33 4.53
CA ASN A 229 -22.89 -9.62 3.26
C ASN A 229 -22.50 -8.14 3.39
N ILE A 230 -21.81 -7.78 4.48
CA ILE A 230 -21.13 -6.48 4.66
C ILE A 230 -19.65 -6.77 4.88
N LEU A 231 -18.76 -5.95 4.30
CA LEU A 231 -17.32 -6.13 4.44
C LEU A 231 -16.92 -6.15 5.93
N GLY A 232 -16.19 -7.19 6.33
CA GLY A 232 -15.72 -7.37 7.69
C GLY A 232 -14.67 -6.33 8.06
N PHE A 233 -15.07 -5.32 8.83
CA PHE A 233 -14.15 -4.36 9.43
C PHE A 233 -13.35 -5.00 10.57
N ILE A 234 -12.05 -4.66 10.63
CA ILE A 234 -11.12 -5.17 11.64
C ILE A 234 -10.70 -4.03 12.58
N ALA A 235 -10.13 -2.96 12.02
CA ALA A 235 -9.58 -1.85 12.79
C ALA A 235 -9.42 -0.57 11.96
N ALA A 236 -9.41 0.57 12.65
CA ALA A 236 -8.93 1.84 12.12
C ALA A 236 -7.70 2.26 12.95
N ASP A 237 -6.61 2.64 12.30
CA ASP A 237 -5.34 2.90 12.97
C ASP A 237 -4.54 3.98 12.21
N ASN A 238 -3.50 4.53 12.81
CA ASN A 238 -2.60 5.49 12.19
C ASN A 238 -1.16 4.94 12.16
N LYS A 239 -0.47 5.15 11.04
CA LYS A 239 0.92 4.74 10.86
C LYS A 239 1.76 5.93 10.45
N ASP A 240 2.73 6.27 11.28
CA ASP A 240 3.77 7.24 10.93
C ASP A 240 4.94 6.49 10.29
N ASN A 241 5.37 6.94 9.11
CA ASN A 241 6.53 6.40 8.40
C ASN A 241 7.79 7.28 8.57
N GLY A 242 7.74 8.28 9.46
CA GLY A 242 8.81 9.25 9.72
C GLY A 242 8.77 10.49 8.84
N THR A 243 7.89 10.53 7.83
CA THR A 243 7.76 11.66 6.89
C THR A 243 6.34 12.22 6.82
N TRP A 244 5.33 11.35 6.89
CA TRP A 244 3.93 11.76 6.99
C TRP A 244 3.09 10.68 7.68
N THR A 245 2.00 11.10 8.31
CA THR A 245 1.03 10.20 8.91
C THR A 245 0.10 9.62 7.85
N GLN A 246 -0.02 8.30 7.85
CA GLN A 246 -1.01 7.55 7.08
C GLN A 246 -2.16 7.13 7.99
N LEU A 247 -3.40 7.28 7.51
CA LEU A 247 -4.59 6.81 8.21
C LEU A 247 -5.05 5.51 7.55
N TRP A 248 -5.14 4.44 8.33
CA TRP A 248 -5.39 3.08 7.85
C TRP A 248 -6.79 2.64 8.25
N LEU A 249 -7.48 1.97 7.33
CA LEU A 249 -8.69 1.22 7.58
C LEU A 249 -8.45 -0.23 7.14
N VAL A 250 -8.51 -1.15 8.09
CA VAL A 250 -8.18 -2.57 7.91
C VAL A 250 -9.46 -3.39 7.89
N SER A 251 -9.60 -4.24 6.87
CA SER A 251 -10.74 -5.13 6.68
C SER A 251 -10.33 -6.51 6.20
N ASP A 252 -11.29 -7.43 6.15
CA ASP A 252 -11.13 -8.71 5.47
C ASP A 252 -10.66 -8.50 4.01
N TYR A 253 -9.79 -9.38 3.54
CA TYR A 253 -9.40 -9.47 2.14
C TYR A 253 -10.28 -10.49 1.40
N HIS A 254 -10.70 -10.14 0.19
CA HIS A 254 -11.48 -11.04 -0.68
C HIS A 254 -10.76 -11.18 -2.03
N GLU A 255 -10.24 -12.38 -2.30
CA GLU A 255 -9.34 -12.68 -3.42
C GLU A 255 -9.97 -12.47 -4.81
N HIS A 256 -11.30 -12.62 -4.93
CA HIS A 256 -12.00 -12.38 -6.18
C HIS A 256 -12.20 -10.89 -6.49
N GLY A 257 -11.82 -9.99 -5.56
CA GLY A 257 -11.94 -8.56 -5.74
C GLY A 257 -13.38 -8.09 -5.81
N SER A 258 -13.61 -7.04 -6.60
CA SER A 258 -14.96 -6.47 -6.77
C SER A 258 -15.83 -7.33 -7.69
N LEU A 259 -17.15 -7.18 -7.58
CA LEU A 259 -18.12 -7.77 -8.48
C LEU A 259 -17.90 -7.28 -9.91
N PHE A 260 -17.46 -6.02 -10.07
CA PHE A 260 -16.98 -5.51 -11.35
C PHE A 260 -15.85 -6.39 -11.92
N ASP A 261 -14.79 -6.65 -11.15
CA ASP A 261 -13.66 -7.47 -11.60
C ASP A 261 -14.10 -8.91 -11.90
N TYR A 262 -14.96 -9.47 -11.04
CA TYR A 262 -15.48 -10.82 -11.17
C TYR A 262 -16.30 -11.02 -12.44
N LEU A 263 -17.22 -10.10 -12.74
CA LEU A 263 -18.10 -10.18 -13.91
C LEU A 263 -17.36 -9.92 -15.24
N ASN A 264 -16.24 -9.18 -15.21
CA ASN A 264 -15.34 -9.03 -16.36
C ASN A 264 -14.57 -10.33 -16.66
N ARG A 265 -14.22 -11.10 -15.63
CA ARG A 265 -13.41 -12.32 -15.78
C ARG A 265 -14.25 -13.56 -16.04
N TYR A 266 -15.45 -13.63 -15.48
CA TYR A 266 -16.24 -14.86 -15.42
C TYR A 266 -17.66 -14.64 -15.97
N THR A 267 -18.21 -15.71 -16.52
CA THR A 267 -19.66 -15.90 -16.63
C THR A 267 -20.15 -16.67 -15.40
N VAL A 268 -21.42 -16.53 -15.07
CA VAL A 268 -22.05 -17.22 -13.93
C VAL A 268 -23.18 -18.12 -14.40
N THR A 269 -23.44 -19.20 -13.67
CA THR A 269 -24.65 -20.02 -13.86
C THR A 269 -25.89 -19.27 -13.34
N ILE A 270 -27.08 -19.80 -13.58
CA ILE A 270 -28.33 -19.29 -12.97
C ILE A 270 -28.21 -19.28 -11.44
N GLU A 271 -27.72 -20.36 -10.85
CA GLU A 271 -27.48 -20.46 -9.40
C GLU A 271 -26.47 -19.40 -8.94
N GLY A 272 -25.36 -19.21 -9.66
CA GLY A 272 -24.36 -18.19 -9.37
C GLY A 272 -24.93 -16.77 -9.43
N MET A 273 -25.75 -16.46 -10.44
CA MET A 273 -26.47 -15.19 -10.55
C MET A 273 -27.36 -14.95 -9.34
N ILE A 274 -28.17 -15.94 -8.94
CA ILE A 274 -29.07 -15.83 -7.78
C ILE A 274 -28.26 -15.65 -6.50
N LYS A 275 -27.17 -16.40 -6.30
CA LYS A 275 -26.28 -16.27 -5.14
C LYS A 275 -25.70 -14.87 -5.02
N LEU A 276 -25.14 -14.32 -6.10
CA LEU A 276 -24.57 -12.97 -6.13
C LEU A 276 -25.65 -11.90 -5.86
N ALA A 277 -26.81 -12.02 -6.50
CA ALA A 277 -27.90 -11.05 -6.35
C ALA A 277 -28.52 -11.10 -4.93
N LEU A 278 -28.75 -12.30 -4.39
CA LEU A 278 -29.38 -12.52 -3.09
C LEU A 278 -28.48 -12.05 -1.94
N SER A 279 -27.19 -12.35 -2.01
CA SER A 279 -26.22 -11.89 -1.01
C SER A 279 -26.07 -10.37 -1.03
N ALA A 280 -26.01 -9.73 -2.20
CA ALA A 280 -26.01 -8.27 -2.30
C ALA A 280 -27.29 -7.63 -1.73
N ALA A 281 -28.47 -8.19 -2.03
CA ALA A 281 -29.73 -7.74 -1.43
C ALA A 281 -29.77 -7.95 0.08
N SER A 282 -29.23 -9.06 0.58
CA SER A 282 -29.17 -9.37 2.01
C SER A 282 -28.31 -8.36 2.77
N GLY A 283 -27.15 -7.97 2.21
CA GLY A 283 -26.31 -6.90 2.74
C GLY A 283 -27.05 -5.56 2.75
N LEU A 284 -27.67 -5.17 1.64
CA LEU A 284 -28.36 -3.89 1.55
C LEU A 284 -29.58 -3.83 2.48
N ALA A 285 -30.34 -4.93 2.59
CA ALA A 285 -31.45 -5.05 3.52
C ALA A 285 -30.99 -4.88 4.97
N HIS A 286 -29.83 -5.46 5.34
CA HIS A 286 -29.25 -5.29 6.66
C HIS A 286 -28.81 -3.83 6.92
N LEU A 287 -28.19 -3.16 5.94
CA LEU A 287 -27.85 -1.73 6.04
C LEU A 287 -29.11 -0.88 6.29
N HIS A 288 -30.14 -1.08 5.46
CA HIS A 288 -31.38 -0.31 5.48
C HIS A 288 -32.26 -0.56 6.72
N MET A 289 -32.10 -1.71 7.37
CA MET A 289 -32.89 -2.12 8.52
C MET A 289 -32.42 -1.43 9.80
N GLU A 290 -33.35 -0.79 10.49
CA GLU A 290 -33.15 -0.36 11.86
C GLU A 290 -33.35 -1.54 12.82
N ILE A 291 -32.47 -1.67 13.82
CA ILE A 291 -32.58 -2.67 14.88
C ILE A 291 -32.80 -1.91 16.19
N VAL A 292 -33.97 -2.10 16.80
CA VAL A 292 -34.33 -1.45 18.07
C VAL A 292 -33.76 -2.23 19.25
N GLY A 293 -33.25 -1.53 20.27
CA GLY A 293 -32.73 -2.14 21.50
C GLY A 293 -31.69 -1.25 22.20
N THR A 294 -31.18 -1.70 23.35
CA THR A 294 -30.10 -1.01 24.09
C THR A 294 -28.81 -0.89 23.29
N GLN A 295 -28.56 -1.87 22.41
CA GLN A 295 -27.48 -1.88 21.42
C GLN A 295 -28.09 -1.83 20.01
N GLY A 296 -28.92 -0.82 19.76
CA GLY A 296 -29.63 -0.65 18.50
C GLY A 296 -28.70 -0.30 17.33
N LYS A 297 -29.15 -0.60 16.11
CA LYS A 297 -28.51 -0.21 14.86
C LYS A 297 -29.39 0.80 14.14
N PRO A 298 -28.90 2.01 13.82
CA PRO A 298 -29.66 2.95 12.99
C PRO A 298 -29.85 2.41 11.58
N GLY A 299 -30.87 2.88 10.87
CA GLY A 299 -30.96 2.68 9.42
C GLY A 299 -29.78 3.36 8.71
N ILE A 300 -29.16 2.68 7.75
CA ILE A 300 -28.01 3.20 6.98
C ILE A 300 -28.32 3.13 5.50
N ALA A 301 -28.12 4.24 4.78
CA ALA A 301 -28.18 4.28 3.31
C ALA A 301 -26.77 4.47 2.74
N HIS A 302 -26.43 3.71 1.69
CA HIS A 302 -25.08 3.56 1.16
C HIS A 302 -24.62 4.74 0.29
N ARG A 303 -25.50 5.24 -0.60
CA ARG A 303 -25.32 6.41 -1.49
C ARG A 303 -24.28 6.30 -2.60
N ASP A 304 -23.40 5.30 -2.60
CA ASP A 304 -22.51 4.99 -3.74
C ASP A 304 -22.48 3.50 -4.10
N LEU A 305 -23.66 2.87 -4.16
CA LEU A 305 -23.77 1.46 -4.48
C LEU A 305 -23.49 1.23 -5.98
N LYS A 306 -22.56 0.32 -6.28
CA LYS A 306 -22.12 -0.05 -7.65
C LYS A 306 -21.35 -1.37 -7.60
N SER A 307 -21.16 -2.01 -8.75
CA SER A 307 -20.43 -3.29 -8.85
C SER A 307 -18.98 -3.21 -8.35
N LYS A 308 -18.33 -2.04 -8.43
CA LYS A 308 -16.98 -1.82 -7.85
C LYS A 308 -16.95 -1.77 -6.32
N ASN A 309 -18.07 -1.46 -5.67
CA ASN A 309 -18.18 -1.35 -4.21
C ASN A 309 -18.87 -2.58 -3.58
N ILE A 310 -19.00 -3.67 -4.34
CA ILE A 310 -19.47 -4.97 -3.86
C ILE A 310 -18.33 -5.94 -4.12
N LEU A 311 -17.89 -6.68 -3.11
CA LEU A 311 -16.82 -7.67 -3.22
C LEU A 311 -17.40 -9.08 -3.35
N VAL A 312 -16.71 -9.96 -4.07
CA VAL A 312 -17.08 -11.38 -4.18
C VAL A 312 -16.20 -12.21 -3.26
N LYS A 313 -16.83 -13.02 -2.41
CA LYS A 313 -16.16 -13.95 -1.50
C LYS A 313 -15.83 -15.26 -2.19
N LYS A 314 -14.91 -16.03 -1.59
CA LYS A 314 -14.51 -17.37 -2.05
C LYS A 314 -15.67 -18.35 -2.23
N ASN A 315 -16.74 -18.22 -1.42
CA ASN A 315 -17.93 -19.06 -1.53
C ASN A 315 -18.93 -18.60 -2.61
N GLY A 316 -18.59 -17.60 -3.42
CA GLY A 316 -19.45 -17.06 -4.48
C GLY A 316 -20.56 -16.12 -4.01
N THR A 317 -20.52 -15.68 -2.75
CA THR A 317 -21.45 -14.66 -2.21
C THR A 317 -20.82 -13.27 -2.19
N CYS A 318 -21.65 -12.23 -2.10
CA CYS A 318 -21.21 -10.85 -2.09
C CYS A 318 -21.06 -10.28 -0.67
N ALA A 319 -20.22 -9.25 -0.54
CA ALA A 319 -20.18 -8.33 0.61
C ALA A 319 -20.11 -6.88 0.13
N ILE A 320 -20.98 -6.01 0.66
CA ILE A 320 -20.97 -4.58 0.34
C ILE A 320 -19.81 -3.88 1.07
N ALA A 321 -19.09 -3.03 0.37
CA ALA A 321 -17.91 -2.30 0.84
C ALA A 321 -18.01 -0.79 0.54
N ASP A 322 -17.04 -0.02 1.04
CA ASP A 322 -16.91 1.44 0.79
C ASP A 322 -18.08 2.27 1.32
N LEU A 323 -18.26 2.24 2.64
CA LEU A 323 -19.33 2.94 3.35
C LEU A 323 -19.02 4.41 3.65
N GLY A 324 -17.97 4.99 3.05
CA GLY A 324 -17.48 6.34 3.35
C GLY A 324 -18.44 7.47 3.00
N LEU A 325 -19.45 7.21 2.15
CA LEU A 325 -20.51 8.17 1.80
C LEU A 325 -21.85 7.87 2.46
N ALA A 326 -21.92 6.85 3.31
CA ALA A 326 -23.16 6.42 3.93
C ALA A 326 -23.71 7.47 4.90
N VAL A 327 -25.03 7.46 5.10
CA VAL A 327 -25.75 8.31 6.07
C VAL A 327 -26.54 7.44 7.04
N ARG A 328 -26.63 7.87 8.31
CA ARG A 328 -27.39 7.18 9.35
C ARG A 328 -28.65 7.97 9.69
N HIS A 329 -29.73 7.25 9.94
CA HIS A 329 -30.98 7.80 10.44
C HIS A 329 -31.01 7.72 11.96
N ASP A 330 -31.25 8.85 12.60
CA ASP A 330 -31.68 8.92 13.99
C ASP A 330 -33.21 8.92 14.02
N SER A 331 -33.80 7.76 14.35
CA SER A 331 -35.24 7.56 14.39
C SER A 331 -35.93 8.31 15.54
N VAL A 332 -35.19 8.72 16.58
CA VAL A 332 -35.75 9.44 17.73
C VAL A 332 -36.01 10.90 17.37
N THR A 333 -35.06 11.52 16.66
CA THR A 333 -35.16 12.92 16.24
C THR A 333 -35.71 13.09 14.82
N ASP A 334 -35.89 11.98 14.10
CA ASP A 334 -36.16 11.92 12.65
C ASP A 334 -35.17 12.78 11.84
N THR A 335 -33.89 12.69 12.21
CA THR A 335 -32.81 13.42 11.55
C THR A 335 -31.81 12.49 10.88
N ILE A 336 -31.03 13.08 9.98
CA ILE A 336 -29.94 12.40 9.29
C ILE A 336 -28.65 13.03 9.76
N ASP A 337 -27.67 12.19 10.10
CA ASP A 337 -26.49 12.57 10.87
C ASP A 337 -25.51 13.56 10.19
N ILE A 338 -25.74 13.95 8.93
CA ILE A 338 -24.91 14.93 8.21
C ILE A 338 -25.79 15.85 7.36
N ALA A 339 -25.35 17.12 7.21
CA ALA A 339 -25.81 18.02 6.16
C ALA A 339 -25.65 17.34 4.78
N PRO A 340 -26.74 16.94 4.10
CA PRO A 340 -26.60 16.08 2.95
C PRO A 340 -26.10 16.94 1.77
N ASN A 341 -24.95 16.64 1.18
CA ASN A 341 -24.67 17.11 -0.17
C ASN A 341 -25.52 16.25 -1.11
N GLN A 342 -26.42 16.86 -1.89
CA GLN A 342 -27.38 16.12 -2.73
C GLN A 342 -26.69 15.18 -3.73
N ARG A 343 -25.64 15.68 -4.40
CA ARG A 343 -24.95 14.99 -5.51
C ARG A 343 -23.62 14.39 -5.05
N VAL A 344 -23.67 13.27 -4.35
CA VAL A 344 -22.50 12.44 -4.06
C VAL A 344 -22.69 11.04 -4.62
N GLY A 345 -21.57 10.33 -4.82
CA GLY A 345 -21.55 9.00 -5.41
C GLY A 345 -21.21 9.02 -6.89
N THR A 346 -21.31 7.86 -7.52
CA THR A 346 -20.92 7.63 -8.91
C THR A 346 -22.05 8.02 -9.85
N LYS A 347 -21.81 9.03 -10.69
CA LYS A 347 -22.81 9.67 -11.57
C LYS A 347 -23.63 8.66 -12.39
N ARG A 348 -22.97 7.63 -12.94
CA ARG A 348 -23.59 6.55 -13.73
C ARG A 348 -24.69 5.77 -12.98
N TYR A 349 -24.59 5.69 -11.66
CA TYR A 349 -25.51 4.92 -10.80
C TYR A 349 -26.49 5.81 -10.03
N MET A 350 -26.43 7.14 -10.21
CA MET A 350 -27.33 8.08 -9.52
C MET A 350 -28.78 7.87 -9.98
N ALA A 351 -29.69 7.82 -9.00
CA ALA A 351 -31.12 7.77 -9.25
C ALA A 351 -31.63 9.07 -9.89
N PRO A 352 -32.76 9.04 -10.62
CA PRO A 352 -33.32 10.22 -11.29
C PRO A 352 -33.45 11.43 -10.36
N GLU A 353 -33.98 11.24 -9.16
CA GLU A 353 -34.19 12.29 -8.14
C GLU A 353 -32.89 12.88 -7.59
N VAL A 354 -31.76 12.18 -7.74
CA VAL A 354 -30.42 12.68 -7.38
C VAL A 354 -29.83 13.48 -8.55
N LEU A 355 -30.07 13.04 -9.78
CA LEU A 355 -29.60 13.71 -10.99
C LEU A 355 -30.28 15.06 -11.22
N ASP A 356 -31.59 15.14 -10.99
CA ASP A 356 -32.39 16.37 -11.17
C ASP A 356 -32.55 17.21 -9.90
N GLU A 357 -31.89 16.83 -8.80
CA GLU A 357 -31.90 17.52 -7.50
C GLU A 357 -33.28 17.60 -6.83
N THR A 358 -34.22 16.72 -7.19
CA THR A 358 -35.56 16.66 -6.59
C THR A 358 -35.66 15.77 -5.34
N ILE A 359 -34.59 15.09 -4.95
CA ILE A 359 -34.56 14.20 -3.79
C ILE A 359 -34.91 14.95 -2.48
N ASN A 360 -35.87 14.43 -1.72
CA ASN A 360 -36.17 14.96 -0.39
C ASN A 360 -35.13 14.47 0.62
N MET A 361 -34.11 15.28 0.86
CA MET A 361 -33.00 14.96 1.74
C MET A 361 -33.35 14.96 3.23
N LYS A 362 -34.53 15.45 3.61
CA LYS A 362 -35.02 15.38 5.00
C LYS A 362 -35.61 14.01 5.30
N HIS A 363 -36.01 13.27 4.27
CA HIS A 363 -36.67 11.98 4.43
C HIS A 363 -35.68 10.85 4.15
N PHE A 364 -35.34 10.09 5.17
CA PHE A 364 -34.31 9.05 5.08
C PHE A 364 -34.62 7.98 4.01
N ASP A 365 -35.88 7.60 3.85
CA ASP A 365 -36.24 6.60 2.82
C ASP A 365 -35.93 7.06 1.39
N SER A 366 -35.80 8.37 1.12
CA SER A 366 -35.36 8.83 -0.22
C SER A 366 -33.98 8.28 -0.57
N PHE A 367 -33.08 8.21 0.41
CA PHE A 367 -31.74 7.64 0.20
C PHE A 367 -31.79 6.12 0.04
N LYS A 368 -32.65 5.43 0.79
CA LYS A 368 -32.88 3.98 0.61
C LYS A 368 -33.42 3.68 -0.78
N CYS A 369 -34.39 4.45 -1.26
CA CYS A 369 -34.94 4.30 -2.61
C CYS A 369 -33.87 4.55 -3.69
N ALA A 370 -32.96 5.50 -3.48
CA ALA A 370 -31.84 5.75 -4.41
C ALA A 370 -30.85 4.56 -4.45
N ASP A 371 -30.56 3.93 -3.31
CA ASP A 371 -29.75 2.70 -3.28
C ASP A 371 -30.41 1.54 -4.05
N ILE A 372 -31.74 1.41 -3.97
CA ILE A 372 -32.48 0.37 -4.70
C ILE A 372 -32.36 0.56 -6.21
N TYR A 373 -32.43 1.80 -6.69
CA TYR A 373 -32.21 2.09 -8.10
C TYR A 373 -30.83 1.61 -8.54
N ALA A 374 -29.80 1.94 -7.77
CA ALA A 374 -28.43 1.51 -8.05
C ALA A 374 -28.25 -0.02 -7.98
N LEU A 375 -28.89 -0.69 -7.02
CA LEU A 375 -28.91 -2.15 -6.92
C LEU A 375 -29.54 -2.79 -8.17
N GLY A 376 -30.62 -2.22 -8.69
CA GLY A 376 -31.24 -2.66 -9.95
C GLY A 376 -30.28 -2.59 -11.14
N LEU A 377 -29.44 -1.55 -11.20
CA LEU A 377 -28.39 -1.44 -12.23
C LEU A 377 -27.31 -2.52 -12.06
N VAL A 378 -26.89 -2.81 -10.83
CA VAL A 378 -25.95 -3.90 -10.54
C VAL A 378 -26.54 -5.26 -10.95
N TYR A 379 -27.83 -5.49 -10.70
CA TYR A 379 -28.49 -6.73 -11.12
C TYR A 379 -28.47 -6.92 -12.63
N TRP A 380 -28.62 -5.85 -13.41
CA TRP A 380 -28.47 -5.91 -14.85
C TRP A 380 -27.05 -6.32 -15.26
N GLU A 381 -26.01 -5.82 -14.59
CA GLU A 381 -24.63 -6.26 -14.82
C GLU A 381 -24.45 -7.77 -14.54
N ILE A 382 -25.01 -8.27 -13.42
CA ILE A 382 -24.94 -9.70 -13.06
C ILE A 382 -25.68 -10.55 -14.11
N ALA A 383 -26.91 -10.18 -14.46
CA ALA A 383 -27.77 -10.96 -15.34
C ALA A 383 -27.21 -11.12 -16.76
N ARG A 384 -26.50 -10.11 -17.28
CA ARG A 384 -25.80 -10.21 -18.57
C ARG A 384 -24.74 -11.32 -18.61
N ARG A 385 -24.12 -11.58 -17.45
CA ARG A 385 -23.08 -12.61 -17.33
C ARG A 385 -23.65 -13.97 -16.98
N CYS A 386 -24.97 -14.10 -16.85
CA CYS A 386 -25.64 -15.37 -16.66
C CYS A 386 -25.58 -16.19 -17.96
N ASN A 387 -24.80 -17.27 -17.94
CA ASN A 387 -24.72 -18.23 -19.00
C ASN A 387 -25.86 -19.26 -18.85
N ALA A 388 -26.90 -19.07 -19.65
CA ALA A 388 -28.04 -19.97 -19.72
C ALA A 388 -28.03 -20.69 -21.09
N GLY A 389 -27.77 -22.00 -21.08
CA GLY A 389 -27.73 -22.79 -22.32
C GLY A 389 -26.61 -22.40 -23.30
N GLY A 390 -25.48 -21.89 -22.80
CA GLY A 390 -24.36 -21.43 -23.63
C GLY A 390 -24.47 -19.97 -24.09
N ILE A 391 -25.60 -19.31 -23.81
CA ILE A 391 -25.87 -17.94 -24.25
C ILE A 391 -25.65 -16.98 -23.08
N HIS A 392 -24.87 -15.94 -23.31
CA HIS A 392 -24.62 -14.83 -22.38
C HIS A 392 -24.15 -13.59 -23.15
N GLU A 393 -24.21 -12.41 -22.54
CA GLU A 393 -23.64 -11.20 -23.12
C GLU A 393 -22.30 -10.82 -22.50
N GLU A 394 -21.46 -10.13 -23.26
CA GLU A 394 -20.25 -9.49 -22.74
C GLU A 394 -20.55 -8.51 -21.60
N TYR A 395 -19.60 -8.43 -20.67
CA TYR A 395 -19.67 -7.48 -19.56
C TYR A 395 -19.75 -6.05 -20.09
N GLN A 396 -20.67 -5.28 -19.54
CA GLN A 396 -20.82 -3.86 -19.82
C GLN A 396 -21.29 -3.14 -18.56
N LEU A 397 -20.88 -1.87 -18.42
CA LEU A 397 -21.45 -1.00 -17.40
C LEU A 397 -22.88 -0.59 -17.79
N PRO A 398 -23.76 -0.26 -16.83
CA PRO A 398 -25.07 0.27 -17.13
C PRO A 398 -24.96 1.54 -17.97
N TYR A 399 -25.81 1.69 -18.99
CA TYR A 399 -25.77 2.81 -19.93
C TYR A 399 -24.50 2.92 -20.80
N TYR A 400 -23.72 1.85 -20.96
CA TYR A 400 -22.52 1.86 -21.83
C TYR A 400 -22.81 2.29 -23.28
N ASP A 401 -24.02 2.05 -23.75
CA ASP A 401 -24.54 2.33 -25.09
C ASP A 401 -25.12 3.74 -25.24
N LEU A 402 -25.24 4.50 -24.15
CA LEU A 402 -25.93 5.80 -24.12
C LEU A 402 -25.06 6.95 -23.61
N VAL A 403 -23.99 6.68 -22.84
CA VAL A 403 -23.13 7.72 -22.25
C VAL A 403 -21.64 7.32 -22.29
N PRO A 404 -20.69 8.27 -22.30
CA PRO A 404 -19.25 7.98 -22.30
C PRO A 404 -18.80 7.28 -21.00
N SER A 405 -17.56 6.77 -20.94
CA SER A 405 -17.05 5.98 -19.81
C SER A 405 -17.11 6.68 -18.45
N ASP A 406 -16.72 7.96 -18.37
CA ASP A 406 -16.92 8.84 -17.19
C ASP A 406 -17.92 9.94 -17.54
N PRO A 407 -19.24 9.66 -17.43
CA PRO A 407 -20.26 10.62 -17.84
C PRO A 407 -20.37 11.75 -16.84
N SER A 408 -20.67 12.95 -17.33
CA SER A 408 -21.09 14.09 -16.51
C SER A 408 -22.49 13.88 -15.92
N ILE A 409 -22.84 14.69 -14.92
CA ILE A 409 -24.19 14.69 -14.34
C ILE A 409 -25.22 15.05 -15.40
N GLU A 410 -24.92 16.01 -16.28
CA GLU A 410 -25.85 16.48 -17.31
C GLU A 410 -26.13 15.41 -18.37
N GLU A 411 -25.12 14.65 -18.80
CA GLU A 411 -25.31 13.52 -19.72
C GLU A 411 -26.21 12.44 -19.10
N MET A 412 -25.96 12.09 -17.83
CA MET A 412 -26.79 11.14 -17.10
C MET A 412 -28.22 11.66 -16.92
N ARG A 413 -28.39 12.94 -16.56
CA ARG A 413 -29.69 13.60 -16.39
C ARG A 413 -30.49 13.56 -17.69
N LYS A 414 -29.87 13.86 -18.83
CA LYS A 414 -30.51 13.81 -20.15
C LYS A 414 -31.03 12.40 -20.48
N VAL A 415 -30.23 11.36 -20.25
CA VAL A 415 -30.61 9.98 -20.56
C VAL A 415 -31.66 9.44 -19.58
N VAL A 416 -31.45 9.64 -18.27
CA VAL A 416 -32.21 8.99 -17.20
C VAL A 416 -33.48 9.75 -16.83
N CYS A 417 -33.44 11.09 -16.84
CA CYS A 417 -34.54 11.96 -16.43
C CYS A 417 -35.33 12.48 -17.64
N ASP A 418 -34.67 13.05 -18.66
CA ASP A 418 -35.35 13.68 -19.79
C ASP A 418 -35.90 12.62 -20.77
N GLN A 419 -35.04 11.71 -21.21
CA GLN A 419 -35.41 10.62 -22.14
C GLN A 419 -36.00 9.40 -21.43
N LYS A 420 -35.86 9.31 -20.10
CA LYS A 420 -36.38 8.21 -19.25
C LYS A 420 -35.91 6.82 -19.69
N LEU A 421 -34.71 6.74 -20.27
CA LEU A 421 -34.13 5.48 -20.71
C LEU A 421 -33.55 4.69 -19.54
N ARG A 422 -33.50 3.38 -19.69
CA ARG A 422 -32.93 2.40 -18.75
C ARG A 422 -32.10 1.38 -19.54
N PRO A 423 -31.19 0.64 -18.90
CA PRO A 423 -30.45 -0.42 -19.59
C PRO A 423 -31.39 -1.41 -20.27
N ASN A 424 -31.09 -1.79 -21.50
CA ASN A 424 -31.93 -2.68 -22.29
C ASN A 424 -32.02 -4.07 -21.65
N ILE A 425 -33.22 -4.63 -21.55
CA ILE A 425 -33.44 -6.02 -21.11
C ILE A 425 -33.60 -6.89 -22.36
N PRO A 426 -32.64 -7.78 -22.66
CA PRO A 426 -32.68 -8.65 -23.82
C PRO A 426 -33.93 -9.53 -23.86
N ASN A 427 -34.54 -9.67 -25.05
CA ASN A 427 -35.77 -10.45 -25.20
C ASN A 427 -35.60 -11.93 -24.83
N TRP A 428 -34.41 -12.50 -25.06
CA TRP A 428 -34.14 -13.91 -24.77
C TRP A 428 -34.15 -14.23 -23.26
N TRP A 429 -34.02 -13.23 -22.38
CA TRP A 429 -34.20 -13.42 -20.93
C TRP A 429 -35.60 -13.92 -20.57
N GLN A 430 -36.61 -13.70 -21.43
CA GLN A 430 -37.97 -14.19 -21.21
C GLN A 430 -38.07 -15.72 -21.29
N SER A 431 -37.09 -16.38 -21.91
CA SER A 431 -37.05 -17.84 -22.08
C SER A 431 -36.62 -18.59 -20.81
N TYR A 432 -36.03 -17.90 -19.83
CA TYR A 432 -35.54 -18.50 -18.58
C TYR A 432 -36.22 -17.84 -17.39
N GLU A 433 -36.85 -18.64 -16.52
CA GLU A 433 -37.64 -18.11 -15.39
C GLU A 433 -36.82 -17.19 -14.49
N ALA A 434 -35.61 -17.61 -14.09
CA ALA A 434 -34.76 -16.80 -13.23
C ALA A 434 -34.40 -15.44 -13.84
N LEU A 435 -34.07 -15.41 -15.15
CA LEU A 435 -33.77 -14.15 -15.86
C LEU A 435 -35.02 -13.28 -16.04
N ARG A 436 -36.20 -13.89 -16.24
CA ARG A 436 -37.48 -13.18 -16.30
C ARG A 436 -37.81 -12.51 -14.96
N VAL A 437 -37.63 -13.23 -13.85
CA VAL A 437 -37.80 -12.69 -12.48
C VAL A 437 -36.81 -11.55 -12.24
N MET A 438 -35.53 -11.73 -12.58
CA MET A 438 -34.51 -10.68 -12.50
C MET A 438 -34.90 -9.44 -13.31
N GLY A 439 -35.31 -9.60 -14.57
CA GLY A 439 -35.74 -8.48 -15.42
C GLY A 439 -36.97 -7.76 -14.88
N LYS A 440 -37.92 -8.47 -14.25
CA LYS A 440 -39.06 -7.84 -13.56
C LYS A 440 -38.59 -7.01 -12.37
N MET A 441 -37.73 -7.57 -11.51
CA MET A 441 -37.20 -6.84 -10.35
C MET A 441 -36.42 -5.59 -10.76
N MET A 442 -35.59 -5.66 -11.81
CA MET A 442 -34.87 -4.48 -12.34
C MET A 442 -35.82 -3.35 -12.71
N ARG A 443 -36.90 -3.65 -13.45
CA ARG A 443 -37.91 -2.65 -13.81
C ARG A 443 -38.56 -2.00 -12.59
N GLU A 444 -38.87 -2.81 -11.57
CA GLU A 444 -39.45 -2.32 -10.32
C GLU A 444 -38.43 -1.56 -9.44
N CYS A 445 -37.12 -1.76 -9.63
CA CYS A 445 -36.08 -0.94 -9.00
C CYS A 445 -35.85 0.40 -9.75
N TRP A 446 -36.15 0.46 -11.04
CA TRP A 446 -35.80 1.59 -11.91
C TRP A 446 -36.88 2.65 -12.09
N TYR A 447 -38.01 2.52 -11.38
CA TYR A 447 -39.06 3.54 -11.40
C TYR A 447 -38.50 4.93 -11.11
N ALA A 448 -38.99 5.93 -11.85
CA ALA A 448 -38.63 7.33 -11.63
C ALA A 448 -39.07 7.79 -10.23
N ASN A 449 -40.29 7.43 -9.82
CA ASN A 449 -40.75 7.66 -8.45
C ASN A 449 -40.08 6.65 -7.49
N GLY A 450 -39.22 7.16 -6.61
CA GLY A 450 -38.54 6.36 -5.59
C GLY A 450 -39.49 5.58 -4.68
N ALA A 451 -40.64 6.14 -4.32
CA ALA A 451 -41.62 5.48 -3.44
C ALA A 451 -42.31 4.26 -4.06
N ALA A 452 -42.27 4.13 -5.40
CA ALA A 452 -42.79 2.97 -6.11
C ALA A 452 -41.77 1.82 -6.22
N ARG A 453 -40.53 2.03 -5.80
CA ARG A 453 -39.47 1.02 -5.91
C ARG A 453 -39.65 -0.06 -4.84
N LEU A 454 -39.14 -1.25 -5.15
CA LEU A 454 -39.04 -2.34 -4.16
C LEU A 454 -38.19 -1.94 -2.96
N THR A 455 -38.41 -2.56 -1.81
CA THR A 455 -37.46 -2.49 -0.69
C THR A 455 -36.43 -3.60 -0.81
N ALA A 456 -35.23 -3.41 -0.25
CA ALA A 456 -34.19 -4.44 -0.24
C ALA A 456 -34.67 -5.73 0.44
N LEU A 457 -35.50 -5.62 1.49
CA LEU A 457 -36.12 -6.77 2.15
C LEU A 457 -37.10 -7.52 1.24
N ARG A 458 -37.88 -6.80 0.41
CA ARG A 458 -38.78 -7.44 -0.56
C ARG A 458 -37.97 -8.17 -1.63
N ILE A 459 -36.92 -7.56 -2.16
CA ILE A 459 -36.00 -8.17 -3.13
C ILE A 459 -35.36 -9.44 -2.54
N LYS A 460 -34.83 -9.37 -1.31
CA LYS A 460 -34.28 -10.52 -0.59
C LYS A 460 -35.29 -11.67 -0.55
N LYS A 461 -36.53 -11.41 -0.13
CA LYS A 461 -37.58 -12.44 -0.07
C LYS A 461 -37.86 -13.08 -1.44
N THR A 462 -37.96 -12.28 -2.50
CA THR A 462 -38.19 -12.79 -3.86
C THR A 462 -37.04 -13.66 -4.35
N LEU A 463 -35.79 -13.23 -4.14
CA LEU A 463 -34.61 -14.01 -4.52
C LEU A 463 -34.44 -15.29 -3.68
N SER A 464 -34.77 -15.27 -2.39
CA SER A 464 -34.77 -16.48 -1.56
C SER A 464 -35.79 -17.50 -2.06
N GLN A 465 -37.00 -17.06 -2.45
CA GLN A 465 -37.99 -17.94 -3.05
C GLN A 465 -37.52 -18.53 -4.37
N LEU A 466 -36.86 -17.72 -5.21
CA LEU A 466 -36.29 -18.19 -6.48
C LEU A 466 -35.16 -19.20 -6.26
N SER A 467 -34.28 -18.99 -5.27
CA SER A 467 -33.21 -19.92 -4.92
C SER A 467 -33.77 -21.30 -4.56
N VAL A 468 -34.79 -21.35 -3.69
CA VAL A 468 -35.42 -22.62 -3.29
C VAL A 468 -36.07 -23.33 -4.47
N GLN A 469 -36.68 -22.58 -5.40
CA GLN A 469 -37.29 -23.17 -6.59
C GLN A 469 -36.27 -23.77 -7.56
N GLU A 470 -35.07 -23.19 -7.66
CA GLU A 470 -34.00 -23.73 -8.49
C GLU A 470 -33.32 -24.93 -7.83
N ASP A 471 -33.15 -24.93 -6.51
CA ASP A 471 -32.60 -26.09 -5.77
C ASP A 471 -33.49 -27.34 -5.92
N VAL A 472 -34.81 -27.17 -6.08
CA VAL A 472 -35.77 -28.28 -6.30
C VAL A 472 -35.74 -28.83 -7.73
N LYS A 473 -35.15 -28.12 -8.69
CA LYS A 473 -35.08 -28.55 -10.11
C LYS A 473 -33.81 -29.36 -10.44
N ILE A 474 -32.83 -29.37 -9.54
CA ILE A 474 -31.60 -30.18 -9.60
C ILE A 474 -31.89 -31.53 -8.95
#